data_AF-A0A941X6G5-F1
#
_entry.id   AF-A0A941X6G5-F1
#
_cell.length_a   1.000
_cell.length_b   1.000
_cell.length_c   1.000
_cell.angle_alpha   90.00
_cell.angle_beta   90.00
_cell.angle_gamma   90.00
#
_symmetry.space_group_name_H-M   'P 1'
#
loop_
_entity.id
_entity.type
_entity.pdbx_description
1 polymer ?
#
loop_
_entity_poly.entity_id
_entity_poly.type
_entity_poly.pdbx_seq_one_letter_code
_entity_poly.pdbx_strand_id
1 'polypeptide(L)'
;MKKLLSAILLLPIRFYKACISPMLPPSCRYVPTCSQYAIDAIQIHGLLKGLWLAVKRILSCHPWGGSGYDPVPIKTPTDIHTHHDHYGAIISTTPEEFHPEPGKFYSVGMHPWSLTSRSKETFPLLETIVRNEQVVAIGETGLDRLKSGVGYEEQSEYFKHHIYLSEKWHKPLVIHAVKAYDDIIRIHKAEKPKQPWIIHGFRGKPETAGQLIREGLYLSFGEYYNHESLKSVPLDRLFLETDEGNMPIDKLYRKAARIRNLPTHRLRKSIKENISRIFTFPQQSRQ
;
A
#
# COMPACT_ATOMS: atom_id res chain seq x y z
N MET A 1 14.46 -1.16 -17.44
CA MET A 1 13.92 -2.02 -18.52
C MET A 1 12.39 -2.12 -18.55
N LYS A 2 11.69 -2.59 -17.50
CA LYS A 2 10.23 -2.78 -17.56
C LYS A 2 9.43 -1.50 -17.86
N LYS A 3 9.76 -0.36 -17.21
CA LYS A 3 9.10 0.93 -17.48
C LYS A 3 9.31 1.42 -18.92
N LEU A 4 10.51 1.25 -19.48
CA LEU A 4 10.83 1.63 -20.86
C LEU A 4 10.07 0.77 -21.89
N LEU A 5 10.00 -0.54 -21.67
CA LEU A 5 9.23 -1.45 -22.52
C LEU A 5 7.73 -1.13 -22.49
N SER A 6 7.18 -0.87 -21.30
CA SER A 6 5.79 -0.40 -21.18
C SER A 6 5.58 0.92 -21.91
N ALA A 7 6.52 1.88 -21.82
CA ALA A 7 6.40 3.16 -22.51
C ALA A 7 6.39 3.01 -24.05
N ILE A 8 7.28 2.16 -24.59
CA ILE A 8 7.32 1.86 -26.03
C ILE A 8 6.01 1.25 -26.51
N LEU A 9 5.44 0.31 -25.75
CA LEU A 9 4.19 -0.36 -26.12
C LEU A 9 2.94 0.52 -25.94
N LEU A 10 2.99 1.47 -25.01
CA LEU A 10 1.92 2.45 -24.82
C LEU A 10 1.96 3.55 -25.89
N LEU A 11 3.10 3.80 -26.52
CA LEU A 11 3.27 4.88 -27.51
C LEU A 11 2.27 4.76 -28.69
N PRO A 12 2.11 3.60 -29.37
CA PRO A 12 1.11 3.45 -30.42
C PRO A 12 -0.32 3.67 -29.94
N ILE A 13 -0.66 3.19 -28.73
CA ILE A 13 -2.01 3.33 -28.17
C ILE A 13 -2.31 4.80 -27.85
N ARG A 14 -1.32 5.53 -27.32
CA ARG A 14 -1.42 6.97 -27.04
C ARG A 14 -1.51 7.78 -28.33
N PHE A 15 -0.71 7.44 -29.35
CA PHE A 15 -0.80 8.07 -30.67
C PHE A 15 -2.18 7.85 -31.31
N TYR A 16 -2.68 6.62 -31.28
CA TYR A 16 -4.05 6.32 -31.73
C TYR A 16 -5.09 7.18 -31.00
N LYS A 17 -5.01 7.27 -29.66
CA LYS A 17 -5.95 8.07 -28.87
C LYS A 17 -5.87 9.57 -29.18
N ALA A 18 -4.68 10.11 -29.43
CA ALA A 18 -4.46 11.54 -29.65
C ALA A 18 -4.73 11.98 -31.10
N CYS A 19 -4.36 11.16 -32.09
CA CYS A 19 -4.35 11.57 -33.50
C CYS A 19 -5.46 10.92 -34.34
N ILE A 20 -5.92 9.71 -33.98
CA ILE A 20 -6.86 8.94 -34.81
C ILE A 20 -8.24 8.88 -34.18
N SER A 21 -8.33 8.56 -32.89
CA SER A 21 -9.60 8.40 -32.17
C SER A 21 -10.53 9.62 -32.24
N PRO A 22 -10.06 10.89 -32.23
CA PRO A 22 -10.94 12.06 -32.36
C PRO A 22 -11.61 12.18 -33.74
N MET A 23 -11.08 11.52 -34.76
CA MET A 23 -11.60 11.54 -36.14
C MET A 23 -12.66 10.45 -36.40
N LEU A 24 -12.90 9.57 -35.43
CA LEU A 24 -13.79 8.42 -35.55
C LEU A 24 -14.98 8.57 -34.59
N PRO A 25 -16.18 8.07 -34.96
CA PRO A 25 -17.31 8.05 -34.06
C PRO A 25 -17.04 7.15 -32.84
N PRO A 26 -17.62 7.45 -31.66
CA PRO A 26 -17.51 6.61 -30.48
C PRO A 26 -18.02 5.19 -30.76
N SER A 27 -17.12 4.22 -30.78
CA SER A 27 -17.43 2.83 -31.18
C SER A 27 -17.36 1.83 -30.02
N CYS A 28 -16.74 2.20 -28.90
CA CYS A 28 -16.61 1.31 -27.75
C CYS A 28 -17.96 1.19 -27.02
N ARG A 29 -18.43 -0.03 -26.78
CA ARG A 29 -19.67 -0.31 -26.01
C ARG A 29 -19.50 -0.18 -24.49
N TYR A 30 -18.33 0.25 -24.07
CA TYR A 30 -17.72 -0.08 -22.80
C TYR A 30 -17.00 1.15 -22.27
N VAL A 31 -17.13 1.41 -20.98
CA VAL A 31 -16.51 2.56 -20.29
C VAL A 31 -15.57 2.03 -19.20
N PRO A 32 -14.28 2.43 -19.17
CA PRO A 32 -13.58 3.25 -20.15
C PRO A 32 -13.44 2.56 -21.52
N THR A 33 -13.09 3.33 -22.56
CA THR A 33 -12.89 2.85 -23.94
C THR A 33 -11.80 1.77 -24.01
N CYS A 34 -11.80 0.93 -25.04
CA CYS A 34 -10.82 -0.16 -25.18
C CYS A 34 -9.36 0.34 -25.15
N SER A 35 -9.08 1.50 -25.75
CA SER A 35 -7.74 2.10 -25.75
C SER A 35 -7.33 2.59 -24.36
N GLN A 36 -8.23 3.25 -23.62
CA GLN A 36 -7.95 3.67 -22.24
C GLN A 36 -7.81 2.45 -21.32
N TYR A 37 -8.70 1.46 -21.42
CA TYR A 37 -8.60 0.20 -20.70
C TYR A 37 -7.26 -0.51 -20.95
N ALA A 38 -6.78 -0.53 -22.20
CA ALA A 38 -5.49 -1.13 -22.52
C ALA A 38 -4.32 -0.40 -21.85
N ILE A 39 -4.36 0.94 -21.82
CA ILE A 39 -3.35 1.75 -21.11
C ILE A 39 -3.36 1.41 -19.62
N ASP A 40 -4.53 1.47 -18.99
CA ASP A 40 -4.72 1.20 -17.57
C ASP A 40 -4.30 -0.24 -17.22
N ALA A 41 -4.61 -1.22 -18.08
CA ALA A 41 -4.31 -2.62 -17.84
C ALA A 41 -2.80 -2.88 -17.82
N ILE A 42 -2.07 -2.27 -18.76
CA ILE A 42 -0.61 -2.36 -18.85
C ILE A 42 0.06 -1.62 -17.70
N GLN A 43 -0.47 -0.46 -17.29
CA GLN A 43 0.06 0.31 -16.16
C GLN A 43 -0.15 -0.42 -14.83
N ILE A 44 -1.35 -0.95 -14.58
CA ILE A 44 -1.73 -1.61 -13.32
C ILE A 44 -1.09 -3.00 -13.20
N HIS A 45 -1.30 -3.87 -14.21
CA HIS A 45 -0.91 -5.28 -14.15
C HIS A 45 0.44 -5.60 -14.80
N GLY A 46 1.07 -4.61 -15.43
CA GLY A 46 2.28 -4.79 -16.22
C GLY A 46 2.01 -5.41 -17.59
N LEU A 47 3.08 -5.60 -18.36
CA LEU A 47 3.00 -5.92 -19.78
C LEU A 47 2.15 -7.16 -20.12
N LEU A 48 2.54 -8.34 -19.62
CA LEU A 48 1.94 -9.60 -20.06
C LEU A 48 0.46 -9.71 -19.68
N LYS A 49 0.15 -9.49 -18.40
CA LYS A 49 -1.23 -9.57 -17.90
C LYS A 49 -2.07 -8.39 -18.39
N GLY A 50 -1.50 -7.20 -18.53
CA GLY A 50 -2.16 -6.04 -19.09
C GLY A 50 -2.55 -6.24 -20.56
N LEU A 51 -1.66 -6.76 -21.40
CA LEU A 51 -1.97 -7.11 -22.78
C LEU A 51 -3.06 -8.18 -22.87
N TRP A 52 -2.99 -9.23 -22.05
CA TRP A 52 -4.03 -10.26 -22.02
C TRP A 52 -5.40 -9.68 -21.66
N LEU A 53 -5.48 -8.79 -20.66
CA LEU A 53 -6.72 -8.08 -20.30
C LEU A 53 -7.21 -7.18 -21.45
N ALA A 54 -6.31 -6.44 -22.09
CA ALA A 54 -6.62 -5.55 -23.20
C ALA A 54 -7.17 -6.33 -24.41
N VAL A 55 -6.55 -7.45 -24.78
CA VAL A 55 -7.03 -8.32 -25.87
C VAL A 55 -8.40 -8.88 -25.53
N LYS A 56 -8.59 -9.40 -24.30
CA LYS A 56 -9.89 -9.90 -23.85
C LYS A 56 -10.98 -8.83 -23.97
N ARG A 57 -10.66 -7.58 -23.59
CA ARG A 57 -11.57 -6.42 -23.68
C ARG A 57 -11.95 -6.09 -25.12
N ILE A 58 -10.98 -6.07 -26.03
CA ILE A 58 -11.22 -5.79 -27.45
C ILE A 58 -12.13 -6.88 -28.04
N LEU A 59 -11.81 -8.15 -27.76
CA LEU A 59 -12.59 -9.29 -28.24
C LEU A 59 -14.02 -9.34 -27.68
N SER A 60 -14.31 -8.71 -26.54
CA SER A 60 -15.67 -8.60 -26.00
C SER A 60 -16.40 -7.33 -26.46
N CYS A 61 -15.72 -6.37 -27.09
CA CYS A 61 -16.29 -5.07 -27.48
C CYS A 61 -16.89 -5.09 -28.89
N HIS A 62 -17.84 -5.99 -29.12
CA HIS A 62 -18.62 -6.10 -30.38
C HIS A 62 -20.13 -6.11 -30.07
N PRO A 63 -21.02 -5.97 -31.08
CA PRO A 63 -22.48 -5.89 -30.85
C PRO A 63 -23.11 -7.07 -30.10
N TRP A 64 -22.56 -8.28 -30.26
CA TRP A 64 -22.99 -9.48 -29.52
C TRP A 64 -22.21 -9.73 -28.22
N GLY A 65 -21.32 -8.82 -27.85
CA GLY A 65 -20.57 -8.87 -26.59
C GLY A 65 -21.31 -8.13 -25.47
N GLY A 66 -20.58 -7.78 -24.41
CA GLY A 66 -21.12 -6.95 -23.33
C GLY A 66 -21.05 -5.45 -23.62
N SER A 67 -21.56 -4.67 -22.66
CA SER A 67 -21.51 -3.21 -22.67
C SER A 67 -21.56 -2.66 -21.25
N GLY A 68 -21.25 -1.38 -21.05
CA GLY A 68 -21.37 -0.70 -19.75
C GLY A 68 -20.03 -0.39 -19.07
N TYR A 69 -20.09 -0.11 -17.76
CA TYR A 69 -18.90 0.23 -16.97
C TYR A 69 -18.14 -1.03 -16.57
N ASP A 70 -16.91 -1.18 -17.09
CA ASP A 70 -16.02 -2.29 -16.77
C ASP A 70 -14.56 -1.79 -16.76
N PRO A 71 -14.11 -1.23 -15.63
CA PRO A 71 -12.74 -0.77 -15.45
C PRO A 71 -11.77 -1.94 -15.29
N VAL A 72 -10.47 -1.65 -15.41
CA VAL A 72 -9.43 -2.66 -15.20
C VAL A 72 -9.49 -3.20 -13.77
N PRO A 73 -9.36 -4.53 -13.56
CA PRO A 73 -9.39 -5.11 -12.21
C PRO A 73 -8.40 -4.47 -11.25
N ILE A 74 -8.81 -4.18 -10.01
CA ILE A 74 -7.90 -3.73 -8.96
C ILE A 74 -6.75 -4.74 -8.79
N LYS A 75 -5.54 -4.22 -8.60
CA LYS A 75 -4.39 -5.01 -8.18
C LYS A 75 -4.24 -4.91 -6.67
N THR A 76 -4.69 -5.95 -5.96
CA THR A 76 -4.52 -6.05 -4.51
C THR A 76 -3.05 -5.88 -4.13
N PRO A 77 -2.74 -5.02 -3.14
CA PRO A 77 -1.38 -4.85 -2.66
C PRO A 77 -0.75 -6.15 -2.18
N THR A 78 0.55 -6.29 -2.42
CA THR A 78 1.41 -7.32 -1.81
C THR A 78 2.58 -6.72 -1.04
N ASP A 79 2.72 -5.41 -1.17
CA ASP A 79 3.67 -4.53 -0.52
C ASP A 79 2.82 -3.56 0.32
N ILE A 80 2.97 -3.58 1.63
CA ILE A 80 2.08 -2.83 2.51
C ILE A 80 2.58 -1.42 2.83
N HIS A 81 3.78 -1.05 2.37
CA HIS A 81 4.39 0.22 2.73
C HIS A 81 5.54 0.57 1.78
N THR A 82 5.43 1.71 1.11
CA THR A 82 6.51 2.25 0.28
C THR A 82 6.30 3.73 0.02
N HIS A 83 7.38 4.49 -0.05
CA HIS A 83 7.35 5.85 -0.62
C HIS A 83 7.48 5.87 -2.15
N HIS A 84 7.61 4.71 -2.81
CA HIS A 84 7.71 4.61 -4.26
C HIS A 84 6.33 4.49 -4.93
N ASP A 85 6.07 5.37 -5.90
CA ASP A 85 4.81 5.34 -6.63
C ASP A 85 4.72 4.15 -7.62
N HIS A 86 3.95 3.10 -7.24
CA HIS A 86 3.58 2.02 -8.12
C HIS A 86 2.34 1.22 -7.69
N TYR A 87 1.67 0.59 -8.66
CA TYR A 87 0.51 -0.28 -8.42
C TYR A 87 0.86 -1.58 -7.68
N GLY A 88 -0.07 -2.03 -6.82
CA GLY A 88 0.08 -3.24 -6.02
C GLY A 88 0.90 -3.03 -4.74
N ALA A 89 1.01 -1.78 -4.29
CA ALA A 89 1.49 -1.39 -2.97
C ALA A 89 0.46 -0.52 -2.24
N ILE A 90 0.66 -0.34 -0.94
CA ILE A 90 0.07 0.75 -0.16
C ILE A 90 1.15 1.83 -0.04
N ILE A 91 0.88 2.98 -0.67
CA ILE A 91 1.84 4.09 -0.80
C ILE A 91 1.73 4.98 0.43
N SER A 92 2.85 5.21 1.12
CA SER A 92 2.94 6.14 2.25
C SER A 92 3.02 7.57 1.73
N THR A 93 2.20 8.48 2.26
CA THR A 93 2.19 9.88 1.85
C THR A 93 1.74 10.79 2.99
N THR A 94 2.13 12.06 2.93
CA THR A 94 1.64 13.08 3.86
C THR A 94 0.27 13.62 3.41
N PRO A 95 -0.47 14.31 4.28
CA PRO A 95 -1.73 14.97 3.89
C PRO A 95 -1.58 15.92 2.69
N GLU A 96 -0.46 16.63 2.60
CA GLU A 96 -0.19 17.63 1.55
C GLU A 96 0.17 16.99 0.20
N GLU A 97 0.79 15.82 0.23
CA GLU A 97 1.22 15.08 -0.95
C GLU A 97 0.14 14.14 -1.49
N PHE A 98 -0.93 13.90 -0.73
CA PHE A 98 -1.98 12.96 -1.10
C PHE A 98 -2.77 13.39 -2.34
N HIS A 99 -2.47 12.71 -3.46
CA HIS A 99 -3.18 12.85 -4.73
C HIS A 99 -3.59 11.46 -5.22
N PRO A 100 -4.82 11.01 -4.94
CA PRO A 100 -5.23 9.64 -5.23
C PRO A 100 -5.36 9.38 -6.73
N GLU A 101 -4.74 8.31 -7.21
CA GLU A 101 -4.85 7.83 -8.59
C GLU A 101 -5.66 6.53 -8.66
N PRO A 102 -6.55 6.35 -9.65
CA PRO A 102 -7.42 5.17 -9.74
C PRO A 102 -6.66 3.85 -9.63
N GLY A 103 -7.06 2.98 -8.69
CA GLY A 103 -6.47 1.66 -8.50
C GLY A 103 -5.17 1.62 -7.67
N LYS A 104 -4.70 2.77 -7.15
CA LYS A 104 -3.66 2.84 -6.12
C LYS A 104 -4.29 2.93 -4.73
N PHE A 105 -3.53 2.55 -3.71
CA PHE A 105 -3.94 2.60 -2.31
C PHE A 105 -2.88 3.29 -1.49
N TYR A 106 -3.32 3.94 -0.43
CA TYR A 106 -2.49 4.86 0.34
C TYR A 106 -2.61 4.59 1.83
N SER A 107 -1.52 4.84 2.53
CA SER A 107 -1.51 5.14 3.95
C SER A 107 -1.22 6.63 4.06
N VAL A 108 -2.04 7.38 4.80
CA VAL A 108 -1.82 8.82 5.01
C VAL A 108 -1.59 9.12 6.48
N GLY A 109 -0.52 9.84 6.78
CA GLY A 109 -0.16 10.21 8.14
C GLY A 109 0.93 11.27 8.20
N MET A 110 1.31 11.62 9.42
CA MET A 110 2.33 12.64 9.68
C MET A 110 3.54 11.99 10.33
N HIS A 111 4.59 11.85 9.55
CA HIS A 111 5.83 11.19 9.97
C HIS A 111 6.61 12.05 10.98
N PRO A 112 7.13 11.48 12.08
CA PRO A 112 8.04 12.14 13.02
C PRO A 112 9.03 13.15 12.46
N TRP A 113 9.69 12.83 11.34
CA TRP A 113 10.75 13.66 10.78
C TRP A 113 10.24 14.93 10.08
N SER A 114 8.98 14.94 9.64
CA SER A 114 8.37 16.09 8.94
C SER A 114 7.53 16.98 9.87
N LEU A 115 7.39 16.61 11.14
CA LEU A 115 6.64 17.40 12.11
C LEU A 115 7.30 18.75 12.40
N THR A 116 6.47 19.77 12.58
CA THR A 116 6.84 21.10 13.06
C THR A 116 5.81 21.53 14.10
N SER A 117 6.08 22.60 14.86
CA SER A 117 5.10 23.14 15.81
C SER A 117 3.77 23.57 15.18
N ARG A 118 3.76 23.84 13.87
CA ARG A 118 2.57 24.20 13.09
C ARG A 118 1.84 23.01 12.48
N SER A 119 2.43 21.81 12.53
CA SER A 119 1.86 20.64 11.86
C SER A 119 0.46 20.27 12.38
N LYS A 120 0.10 20.64 13.63
CA LYS A 120 -1.28 20.50 14.17
C LYS A 120 -2.35 21.21 13.33
N GLU A 121 -1.99 22.26 12.60
CA GLU A 121 -2.90 22.97 11.68
C GLU A 121 -3.42 22.05 10.56
N THR A 122 -2.73 20.93 10.29
CA THR A 122 -3.05 19.95 9.24
C THR A 122 -4.06 18.89 9.69
N PHE A 123 -4.38 18.79 10.99
CA PHE A 123 -5.33 17.78 11.48
C PHE A 123 -6.68 17.78 10.76
N PRO A 124 -7.33 18.93 10.49
CA PRO A 124 -8.60 18.93 9.76
C PRO A 124 -8.48 18.38 8.32
N LEU A 125 -7.34 18.64 7.67
CA LEU A 125 -7.05 18.10 6.34
C LEU A 125 -6.87 16.59 6.39
N LEU A 126 -6.07 16.09 7.33
CA LEU A 126 -5.88 14.66 7.55
C LEU A 126 -7.23 13.98 7.85
N GLU A 127 -8.06 14.53 8.73
CA GLU A 127 -9.40 14.02 9.04
C GLU A 127 -10.32 13.91 7.82
N THR A 128 -10.16 14.80 6.85
CA THR A 128 -10.90 14.78 5.59
C THR A 128 -10.34 13.69 4.65
N ILE A 129 -9.02 13.64 4.49
CA ILE A 129 -8.34 12.72 3.58
C ILE A 129 -8.55 11.26 4.00
N VAL A 130 -8.49 10.95 5.29
CA VAL A 130 -8.66 9.59 5.80
C VAL A 130 -10.05 9.01 5.55
N ARG A 131 -11.00 9.78 5.00
CA ARG A 131 -12.33 9.28 4.59
C ARG A 131 -12.31 8.71 3.18
N ASN A 132 -11.32 9.05 2.37
CA ASN A 132 -11.19 8.57 1.00
C ASN A 132 -11.04 7.03 0.99
N GLU A 133 -11.74 6.37 0.07
CA GLU A 133 -11.76 4.89 -0.04
C GLU A 133 -10.41 4.30 -0.47
N GLN A 134 -9.55 5.12 -1.11
CA GLN A 134 -8.20 4.72 -1.48
C GLN A 134 -7.20 4.84 -0.33
N VAL A 135 -7.55 5.54 0.76
CA VAL A 135 -6.76 5.55 1.99
C VAL A 135 -7.15 4.31 2.78
N VAL A 136 -6.29 3.30 2.83
CA VAL A 136 -6.61 1.99 3.45
C VAL A 136 -5.96 1.83 4.82
N ALA A 137 -5.12 2.77 5.23
CA ALA A 137 -4.43 2.79 6.51
C ALA A 137 -4.15 4.22 6.97
N ILE A 138 -3.94 4.38 8.28
CA ILE A 138 -3.44 5.61 8.89
C ILE A 138 -1.94 5.47 9.12
N GLY A 139 -1.17 6.51 8.80
CA GLY A 139 0.28 6.50 8.87
C GLY A 139 0.92 6.77 7.50
N GLU A 140 2.22 6.95 7.39
CA GLU A 140 3.19 6.69 8.43
C GLU A 140 3.11 7.71 9.57
N THR A 141 3.14 7.21 10.80
CA THR A 141 3.16 7.98 12.04
C THR A 141 3.97 7.21 13.06
N GLY A 142 4.25 7.76 14.24
CA GLY A 142 4.85 7.00 15.32
C GLY A 142 5.84 7.79 16.14
N LEU A 143 6.89 7.12 16.60
CA LEU A 143 7.82 7.66 17.58
C LEU A 143 9.27 7.41 17.18
N ASP A 144 10.09 8.45 17.21
CA ASP A 144 11.51 8.39 16.90
C ASP A 144 12.28 9.22 17.92
N ARG A 145 13.04 8.53 18.77
CA ARG A 145 13.85 9.16 19.83
C ARG A 145 15.15 9.79 19.32
N LEU A 146 15.51 9.54 18.06
CA LEU A 146 16.78 10.01 17.48
C LEU A 146 16.57 11.20 16.55
N LYS A 147 15.48 11.19 15.78
CA LYS A 147 15.21 12.19 14.76
C LYS A 147 13.73 12.53 14.75
N SER A 148 13.42 13.79 14.98
CA SER A 148 12.08 14.35 14.91
C SER A 148 12.19 15.84 14.65
N GLY A 149 11.21 16.43 13.96
CA GLY A 149 11.16 17.88 13.80
C GLY A 149 10.55 18.61 15.01
N VAL A 150 10.00 17.86 15.97
CA VAL A 150 9.44 18.34 17.25
C VAL A 150 9.95 17.52 18.44
N GLY A 151 9.74 18.01 19.67
CA GLY A 151 10.07 17.29 20.91
C GLY A 151 9.30 15.97 21.05
N TYR A 152 9.82 15.06 21.88
CA TYR A 152 9.30 13.69 22.01
C TYR A 152 7.88 13.65 22.63
N GLU A 153 7.61 14.55 23.57
CA GLU A 153 6.29 14.74 24.16
C GLU A 153 5.28 15.20 23.10
N GLU A 154 5.66 16.16 22.27
CA GLU A 154 4.81 16.67 21.19
C GLU A 154 4.56 15.59 20.13
N GLN A 155 5.60 14.84 19.75
CA GLN A 155 5.49 13.68 18.85
C GLN A 155 4.44 12.67 19.33
N SER A 156 4.36 12.44 20.64
CA SER A 156 3.37 11.55 21.25
C SER A 156 1.94 12.06 21.08
N GLU A 157 1.71 13.37 21.02
CA GLU A 157 0.39 13.96 20.77
C GLU A 157 -0.07 13.70 19.33
N TYR A 158 0.83 13.87 18.35
CA TYR A 158 0.56 13.51 16.96
C TYR A 158 0.22 12.02 16.83
N PHE A 159 1.01 11.15 17.47
CA PHE A 159 0.77 9.72 17.43
C PHE A 159 -0.61 9.35 18.02
N LYS A 160 -0.99 9.94 19.16
CA LYS A 160 -2.33 9.77 19.75
C LYS A 160 -3.46 10.22 18.83
N HIS A 161 -3.28 11.33 18.11
CA HIS A 161 -4.29 11.77 17.14
C HIS A 161 -4.46 10.74 16.01
N HIS A 162 -3.37 10.16 15.49
CA HIS A 162 -3.47 9.11 14.47
C HIS A 162 -4.10 7.81 15.00
N ILE A 163 -3.84 7.45 16.26
CA ILE A 163 -4.52 6.33 16.94
C ILE A 163 -6.03 6.58 16.98
N TYR A 164 -6.44 7.78 17.38
CA TYR A 164 -7.85 8.17 17.37
C TYR A 164 -8.48 8.04 15.97
N LEU A 165 -7.80 8.51 14.92
CA LEU A 165 -8.30 8.40 13.54
C LEU A 165 -8.39 6.94 13.07
N SER A 166 -7.40 6.12 13.41
CA SER A 166 -7.40 4.68 13.14
C SER A 166 -8.65 4.03 13.72
N GLU A 167 -8.93 4.25 15.00
CA GLU A 167 -10.11 3.71 15.68
C GLU A 167 -11.43 4.26 15.11
N LYS A 168 -11.52 5.57 14.88
CA LYS A 168 -12.71 6.26 14.37
C LYS A 168 -13.11 5.79 12.97
N TRP A 169 -12.13 5.57 12.10
CA TRP A 169 -12.36 5.20 10.70
C TRP A 169 -12.15 3.72 10.40
N HIS A 170 -11.89 2.91 11.43
CA HIS A 170 -11.68 1.47 11.33
C HIS A 170 -10.57 1.09 10.31
N LYS A 171 -9.45 1.82 10.40
CA LYS A 171 -8.29 1.62 9.52
C LYS A 171 -7.08 1.18 10.34
N PRO A 172 -6.27 0.22 9.86
CA PRO A 172 -5.03 -0.15 10.55
C PRO A 172 -4.05 1.02 10.63
N LEU A 173 -3.14 0.95 11.59
CA LEU A 173 -2.11 1.95 11.84
C LEU A 173 -0.74 1.43 11.39
N VAL A 174 -0.05 2.19 10.54
CA VAL A 174 1.33 1.93 10.08
C VAL A 174 2.30 2.83 10.86
N ILE A 175 3.21 2.20 11.60
CA ILE A 175 3.96 2.84 12.69
C ILE A 175 5.46 2.79 12.45
N HIS A 176 6.07 3.97 12.33
CA HIS A 176 7.51 4.20 12.45
C HIS A 176 7.92 4.18 13.92
N ALA A 177 8.92 3.38 14.25
CA ALA A 177 9.41 3.27 15.62
C ALA A 177 10.92 3.11 15.68
N VAL A 178 11.62 4.15 16.12
CA VAL A 178 13.09 4.14 16.31
C VAL A 178 13.43 4.38 17.77
N LYS A 179 14.03 3.34 18.39
CA LYS A 179 14.31 3.28 19.84
C LYS A 179 13.08 3.53 20.72
N ALA A 180 11.88 3.28 20.21
CA ALA A 180 10.62 3.59 20.89
C ALA A 180 9.69 2.38 21.06
N TYR A 181 10.15 1.14 20.84
CA TYR A 181 9.28 -0.05 20.91
C TYR A 181 8.61 -0.22 22.27
N ASP A 182 9.32 0.04 23.37
CA ASP A 182 8.75 -0.04 24.72
C ASP A 182 7.65 1.01 24.94
N ASP A 183 7.81 2.20 24.35
CA ASP A 183 6.80 3.26 24.39
C ASP A 183 5.57 2.88 23.56
N ILE A 184 5.77 2.31 22.36
CA ILE A 184 4.68 1.79 21.54
C ILE A 184 3.91 0.70 22.29
N ILE A 185 4.59 -0.25 22.94
CA ILE A 185 3.95 -1.29 23.76
C ILE A 185 3.17 -0.69 24.92
N ARG A 186 3.76 0.28 25.63
CA ARG A 186 3.10 0.97 26.75
C ARG A 186 1.83 1.69 26.30
N ILE A 187 1.89 2.41 25.19
CA ILE A 187 0.74 3.11 24.62
C ILE A 187 -0.30 2.10 24.13
N HIS A 188 0.09 1.04 23.41
CA HIS A 188 -0.82 -0.01 22.95
C HIS A 188 -1.61 -0.65 24.11
N LYS A 189 -0.94 -0.92 25.24
CA LYS A 189 -1.60 -1.43 26.46
C LYS A 189 -2.58 -0.45 27.08
N ALA A 190 -2.25 0.83 27.05
CA ALA A 190 -3.10 1.89 27.61
C ALA A 190 -4.34 2.12 26.74
N GLU A 191 -4.17 2.18 25.42
CA GLU A 191 -5.23 2.46 24.44
C GLU A 191 -6.11 1.24 24.17
N LYS A 192 -5.59 0.01 24.32
CA LYS A 192 -6.28 -1.26 23.99
C LYS A 192 -6.98 -1.20 22.62
N PRO A 193 -6.22 -0.91 21.54
CA PRO A 193 -6.80 -0.63 20.23
C PRO A 193 -7.55 -1.84 19.68
N LYS A 194 -8.61 -1.57 18.92
CA LYS A 194 -9.31 -2.61 18.14
C LYS A 194 -8.68 -2.76 16.77
N GLN A 195 -8.10 -1.68 16.23
CA GLN A 195 -7.49 -1.71 14.92
C GLN A 195 -6.09 -2.33 14.95
N PRO A 196 -5.70 -3.06 13.89
CA PRO A 196 -4.36 -3.62 13.79
C PRO A 196 -3.28 -2.55 13.75
N TRP A 197 -2.23 -2.72 14.57
CA TRP A 197 -1.03 -1.90 14.55
C TRP A 197 0.11 -2.66 13.87
N ILE A 198 0.77 -2.00 12.92
CA ILE A 198 1.81 -2.58 12.09
C ILE A 198 3.09 -1.76 12.28
N ILE A 199 4.15 -2.38 12.79
CA ILE A 199 5.48 -1.78 12.77
C ILE A 199 6.06 -2.00 11.37
N HIS A 200 6.25 -0.93 10.61
CA HIS A 200 6.98 -1.01 9.33
C HIS A 200 8.49 -1.00 9.58
N GLY A 201 9.25 -1.43 8.57
CA GLY A 201 10.71 -1.40 8.60
C GLY A 201 11.32 -2.15 9.79
N PHE A 202 10.72 -3.26 10.26
CA PHE A 202 11.20 -3.91 11.47
C PHE A 202 12.59 -4.54 11.28
N ARG A 203 13.57 -4.05 12.07
CA ARG A 203 14.97 -4.51 12.07
C ARG A 203 15.43 -5.06 13.42
N GLY A 204 14.55 -5.10 14.41
CA GLY A 204 14.86 -5.52 15.78
C GLY A 204 15.24 -7.01 15.89
N LYS A 205 15.73 -7.40 17.07
CA LYS A 205 16.09 -8.78 17.40
C LYS A 205 14.85 -9.66 17.67
N PRO A 206 14.97 -11.00 17.65
CA PRO A 206 13.84 -11.91 17.89
C PRO A 206 13.10 -11.68 19.21
N GLU A 207 13.81 -11.24 20.25
CA GLU A 207 13.23 -10.98 21.58
C GLU A 207 12.24 -9.81 21.50
N THR A 208 12.64 -8.71 20.85
CA THR A 208 11.80 -7.54 20.61
C THR A 208 10.63 -7.88 19.69
N ALA A 209 10.88 -8.66 18.64
CA ALA A 209 9.81 -9.14 17.76
C ALA A 209 8.77 -9.93 18.56
N GLY A 210 9.23 -10.86 19.41
CA GLY A 210 8.37 -11.66 20.28
C GLY A 210 7.56 -10.80 21.27
N GLN A 211 8.13 -9.73 21.81
CA GLN A 211 7.39 -8.78 22.65
C GLN A 211 6.25 -8.10 21.89
N LEU A 212 6.53 -7.52 20.72
CA LEU A 212 5.52 -6.83 19.90
C LEU A 212 4.40 -7.79 19.46
N ILE A 213 4.76 -9.01 19.07
CA ILE A 213 3.79 -10.04 18.66
C ILE A 213 2.90 -10.48 19.83
N ARG A 214 3.45 -10.63 21.04
CA ARG A 214 2.65 -10.98 22.24
C ARG A 214 1.61 -9.91 22.58
N GLU A 215 1.91 -8.65 22.31
CA GLU A 215 0.98 -7.54 22.48
C GLU A 215 -0.04 -7.44 21.32
N GLY A 216 0.08 -8.30 20.30
CA GLY A 216 -0.88 -8.39 19.20
C GLY A 216 -0.56 -7.51 17.99
N LEU A 217 0.63 -6.90 17.95
CA LEU A 217 1.08 -6.10 16.79
C LEU A 217 1.49 -7.00 15.62
N TYR A 218 1.56 -6.40 14.44
CA TYR A 218 2.08 -6.99 13.21
C TYR A 218 3.43 -6.40 12.86
N LEU A 219 4.27 -7.17 12.18
CA LEU A 219 5.60 -6.74 11.78
C LEU A 219 5.75 -6.84 10.26
N SER A 220 6.24 -5.75 9.66
CA SER A 220 6.59 -5.71 8.26
C SER A 220 8.10 -5.56 8.09
N PHE A 221 8.64 -6.25 7.09
CA PHE A 221 10.07 -6.36 6.86
C PHE A 221 10.44 -5.85 5.46
N GLY A 222 11.36 -4.88 5.41
CA GLY A 222 11.94 -4.30 4.19
C GLY A 222 13.14 -5.08 3.65
N GLU A 223 14.13 -4.43 3.04
CA GLU A 223 15.35 -5.09 2.53
C GLU A 223 16.35 -5.45 3.64
N TYR A 224 16.40 -4.65 4.72
CA TYR A 224 17.43 -4.73 5.76
C TYR A 224 16.96 -5.44 7.04
N TYR A 225 16.20 -6.52 6.90
CA TYR A 225 15.65 -7.27 8.04
C TYR A 225 16.70 -8.06 8.82
N ASN A 226 16.40 -8.31 10.10
CA ASN A 226 17.09 -9.33 10.88
C ASN A 226 16.58 -10.74 10.49
N HIS A 227 17.49 -11.63 10.10
CA HIS A 227 17.16 -12.97 9.61
C HIS A 227 16.42 -13.83 10.65
N GLU A 228 16.88 -13.81 11.91
CA GLU A 228 16.28 -14.62 12.97
C GLU A 228 14.90 -14.10 13.36
N SER A 229 14.72 -12.77 13.38
CA SER A 229 13.41 -12.17 13.62
C SER A 229 12.42 -12.52 12.52
N LEU A 230 12.86 -12.44 11.25
CA LEU A 230 12.01 -12.82 10.11
C LEU A 230 11.61 -14.30 10.20
N LYS A 231 12.44 -15.17 10.78
CA LYS A 231 12.15 -16.59 10.94
C LYS A 231 11.18 -16.87 12.11
N SER A 232 11.32 -16.13 13.21
CA SER A 232 10.55 -16.36 14.44
C SER A 232 9.12 -15.82 14.40
N VAL A 233 8.87 -14.76 13.62
CA VAL A 233 7.53 -14.13 13.56
C VAL A 233 6.49 -15.08 12.97
N PRO A 234 5.29 -15.23 13.55
CA PRO A 234 4.22 -16.04 12.98
C PRO A 234 3.76 -15.57 11.58
N LEU A 235 3.39 -16.51 10.70
CA LEU A 235 2.97 -16.17 9.32
C LEU A 235 1.72 -15.30 9.29
N ASP A 236 0.83 -15.42 10.27
CA ASP A 236 -0.39 -14.64 10.42
C ASP A 236 -0.15 -13.25 11.04
N ARG A 237 1.10 -12.88 11.32
CA ARG A 237 1.49 -11.57 11.86
C ARG A 237 2.57 -10.86 11.04
N LEU A 238 2.87 -11.39 9.86
CA LEU A 238 3.99 -10.98 9.03
C LEU A 238 3.52 -10.28 7.75
N PHE A 239 4.23 -9.21 7.41
CA PHE A 239 4.16 -8.50 6.14
C PHE A 239 5.56 -8.29 5.53
N LEU A 240 5.59 -7.86 4.27
CA LEU A 240 6.79 -7.48 3.54
C LEU A 240 6.53 -6.15 2.82
N GLU A 241 7.59 -5.38 2.62
CA GLU A 241 7.52 -4.03 2.06
C GLU A 241 8.77 -3.65 1.27
N THR A 242 8.72 -2.60 0.45
CA THR A 242 9.89 -2.13 -0.34
C THR A 242 10.30 -0.69 -0.07
N ASP A 243 9.91 -0.16 1.08
CA ASP A 243 10.24 1.20 1.45
C ASP A 243 11.75 1.48 1.46
N GLU A 244 12.51 0.52 1.95
CA GLU A 244 13.95 0.63 2.07
C GLU A 244 14.69 -0.09 0.95
N GLY A 245 15.68 0.59 0.37
CA GLY A 245 16.55 0.02 -0.65
C GLY A 245 15.90 -0.02 -2.03
N ASN A 246 16.38 -0.93 -2.89
CA ASN A 246 15.96 -1.02 -4.29
C ASN A 246 15.50 -2.43 -4.67
N MET A 247 15.43 -3.35 -3.70
CA MET A 247 15.02 -4.72 -3.97
C MET A 247 13.54 -4.79 -4.39
N PRO A 248 13.22 -5.33 -5.57
CA PRO A 248 11.83 -5.52 -5.97
C PRO A 248 11.11 -6.48 -5.01
N ILE A 249 9.86 -6.18 -4.67
CA ILE A 249 9.03 -6.96 -3.74
C ILE A 249 9.06 -8.47 -4.04
N ASP A 250 8.97 -8.85 -5.32
CA ASP A 250 9.01 -10.26 -5.76
C ASP A 250 10.31 -10.99 -5.39
N LYS A 251 11.46 -10.28 -5.41
CA LYS A 251 12.76 -10.81 -4.96
C LYS A 251 12.81 -10.91 -3.44
N LEU A 252 12.26 -9.93 -2.72
CA LEU A 252 12.15 -9.96 -1.25
C LEU A 252 11.33 -11.17 -0.78
N TYR A 253 10.16 -11.42 -1.38
CA TYR A 253 9.34 -12.61 -1.10
C TYR A 253 10.12 -13.93 -1.29
N ARG A 254 10.91 -14.04 -2.36
CA ARG A 254 11.74 -15.24 -2.59
C ARG A 254 12.81 -15.41 -1.52
N LYS A 255 13.49 -14.32 -1.13
CA LYS A 255 14.51 -14.36 -0.06
C LYS A 255 13.88 -14.74 1.29
N ALA A 256 12.79 -14.06 1.66
CA ALA A 256 12.07 -14.32 2.89
C ALA A 256 11.58 -15.78 2.96
N ALA A 257 11.02 -16.30 1.88
CA ALA A 257 10.56 -17.69 1.79
C ALA A 257 11.71 -18.69 2.01
N ARG A 258 12.90 -18.45 1.43
CA ARG A 258 14.08 -19.30 1.63
C ARG A 258 14.53 -19.31 3.09
N ILE A 259 14.62 -18.14 3.72
CA ILE A 259 15.03 -18.01 5.13
C ILE A 259 14.06 -18.75 6.06
N ARG A 260 12.77 -18.68 5.74
CA ARG A 260 11.72 -19.36 6.50
C ARG A 260 11.56 -20.84 6.14
N ASN A 261 12.34 -21.36 5.19
CA ASN A 261 12.22 -22.72 4.66
C ASN A 261 10.79 -23.04 4.18
N LEU A 262 10.19 -22.12 3.41
CA LEU A 262 8.84 -22.24 2.86
C LEU A 262 8.83 -22.07 1.34
N PRO A 263 7.90 -22.71 0.62
CA PRO A 263 7.63 -22.37 -0.77
C PRO A 263 7.17 -20.91 -0.90
N THR A 264 7.70 -20.17 -1.89
CA THR A 264 7.35 -18.75 -2.10
C THR A 264 5.86 -18.51 -2.30
N HIS A 265 5.15 -19.44 -2.95
CA HIS A 265 3.70 -19.33 -3.14
C HIS A 265 2.92 -19.43 -1.83
N ARG A 266 3.40 -20.21 -0.84
CA ARG A 266 2.77 -20.32 0.48
C ARG A 266 2.92 -19.04 1.28
N LEU A 267 4.13 -18.48 1.31
CA LEU A 267 4.38 -17.19 1.97
C LEU A 267 3.50 -16.09 1.35
N ARG A 268 3.42 -16.02 0.02
CA ARG A 268 2.51 -15.10 -0.69
C ARG A 268 1.07 -15.27 -0.31
N LYS A 269 0.60 -16.52 -0.23
CA LYS A 269 -0.78 -16.82 0.14
C LYS A 269 -1.08 -16.31 1.55
N SER A 270 -0.23 -16.62 2.54
CA SER A 270 -0.42 -16.17 3.92
C SER A 270 -0.35 -14.64 4.06
N ILE A 271 0.60 -13.98 3.42
CA ILE A 271 0.64 -12.51 3.46
C ILE A 271 -0.60 -11.90 2.78
N LYS A 272 -1.05 -12.48 1.66
CA LYS A 272 -2.29 -12.02 1.01
C LYS A 272 -3.52 -12.20 1.92
N GLU A 273 -3.61 -13.31 2.65
CA GLU A 273 -4.66 -13.55 3.64
C GLU A 273 -4.60 -12.53 4.78
N ASN A 274 -3.39 -12.19 5.28
CA ASN A 274 -3.22 -11.11 6.25
C ASN A 274 -3.69 -9.76 5.70
N ILE A 275 -3.31 -9.44 4.46
CA ILE A 275 -3.70 -8.18 3.81
C ILE A 275 -5.22 -8.11 3.69
N SER A 276 -5.88 -9.17 3.22
CA SER A 276 -7.35 -9.21 3.09
C SER A 276 -8.09 -9.20 4.43
N ARG A 277 -7.44 -9.63 5.52
CA ARG A 277 -8.02 -9.58 6.87
C ARG A 277 -7.89 -8.19 7.51
N ILE A 278 -6.80 -7.47 7.22
CA ILE A 278 -6.47 -6.22 7.91
C ILE A 278 -6.91 -4.99 7.13
N PHE A 279 -6.71 -4.99 5.81
CA PHE A 279 -7.00 -3.84 4.97
C PHE A 279 -8.32 -4.05 4.24
N THR A 280 -9.15 -3.01 4.27
CA THR A 280 -10.38 -2.96 3.48
C THR A 280 -10.08 -2.24 2.18
N PHE A 281 -10.32 -2.91 1.05
CA PHE A 281 -10.19 -2.31 -0.28
C PHE A 281 -11.59 -2.09 -0.87
N PRO A 282 -11.82 -0.96 -1.56
CA PRO A 282 -13.08 -0.73 -2.27
C PRO A 282 -13.35 -1.87 -3.25
N GLN A 283 -14.56 -2.42 -3.23
CA GLN A 283 -15.00 -3.40 -4.21
C GLN A 283 -15.26 -2.70 -5.54
N GLN A 284 -14.74 -3.24 -6.65
CA GLN A 284 -15.20 -2.82 -7.97
C GLN A 284 -16.60 -3.39 -8.20
N SER A 285 -17.62 -2.54 -8.17
CA SER A 285 -18.92 -2.88 -8.73
C SER A 285 -18.76 -3.04 -10.25
N ARG A 286 -18.83 -4.28 -10.72
CA ARG A 286 -19.10 -4.55 -12.13
C ARG A 286 -20.61 -4.54 -12.27
N GLN A 287 -21.14 -3.58 -13.02
CA GLN A 287 -22.55 -3.59 -13.44
C GLN A 287 -22.74 -4.59 -14.57
#